data_AF-A0A952ASM7-F1
#
_entry.id   AF-A0A952ASM7-F1
#
_cell.length_a   1.000
_cell.length_b   1.000
_cell.length_c   1.000
_cell.angle_alpha   90.00
_cell.angle_beta   90.00
_cell.angle_gamma   90.00
#
_symmetry.space_group_name_H-M   'P 1'
#
loop_
_entity.id
_entity.type
_entity.pdbx_description
1 polymer ?
#
loop_
_entity_poly.entity_id
_entity_poly.type
_entity_poly.pdbx_seq_one_letter_code
_entity_poly.pdbx_strand_id
1 'polypeptide(L)'
;MISPQNKWIGYGALLGALLVILAFAAIPTANAAPAMQSATPEPGAQECVGCHEGLRGYWENSAHGNALTDPAFQDEWTAQGSPTECLACHTTGFDPATGEYTEGGVACLTCHSPVPANHPDAYMPTDVSSRLCGNCHVDTFAQWEISEHGEQGMTCVTCHNPHTAKLRVQGAQELCNSCHNTEGHYYTFTGHAREGVLCTDCHLWVNDSPGAGMMGHGAREHTFKIDLKTCNNCHLGEMHSETILAMGTGSKTQAEGSDYPATAQTLPNFTPARQDTTHFISNQPVGASPLVYVLPIGIGMVFGALLAPYIERLTKRGKNKKQEDDHVDEN
;
A
#
# COMPACT_ATOMS: atom_id res chain seq x y z
N MET A 1 45.39 -15.01 46.43
CA MET A 1 46.38 -14.13 45.77
C MET A 1 46.53 -14.61 44.34
N ILE A 2 46.03 -13.84 43.36
CA ILE A 2 46.02 -14.25 41.94
C ILE A 2 47.44 -14.05 41.39
N SER A 3 48.02 -15.12 40.81
CA SER A 3 49.39 -15.11 40.29
C SER A 3 49.56 -14.02 39.22
N PRO A 4 50.75 -13.39 39.13
CA PRO A 4 50.99 -12.30 38.20
C PRO A 4 50.72 -12.70 36.74
N GLN A 5 50.89 -13.97 36.36
CA GLN A 5 50.62 -14.48 35.00
C GLN A 5 49.15 -14.35 34.58
N ASN A 6 48.20 -14.52 35.50
CA ASN A 6 46.77 -14.43 35.18
C ASN A 6 46.30 -12.99 34.94
N LYS A 7 47.06 -12.00 35.43
CA LYS A 7 46.79 -10.58 35.17
C LYS A 7 47.14 -10.22 33.72
N TRP A 8 48.25 -10.74 33.19
CA TRP A 8 48.68 -10.48 31.81
C TRP A 8 47.72 -11.09 30.77
N ILE A 9 47.13 -12.25 31.07
CA ILE A 9 46.10 -12.87 30.21
C ILE A 9 44.80 -12.03 30.25
N GLY A 10 44.42 -11.52 31.42
CA GLY A 10 43.27 -10.62 31.56
C GLY A 10 43.45 -9.29 30.84
N TYR A 11 44.63 -8.67 30.95
CA TYR A 11 44.95 -7.45 30.22
C TYR A 11 45.02 -7.68 28.71
N GLY A 12 45.58 -8.81 28.24
CA GLY A 12 45.60 -9.16 26.82
C GLY A 12 44.22 -9.39 26.22
N ALA A 13 43.32 -10.04 26.95
CA ALA A 13 41.93 -10.23 26.53
C ALA A 13 41.14 -8.91 26.48
N LEU A 14 41.37 -8.01 27.44
CA LEU A 14 40.77 -6.67 27.46
C LEU A 14 41.32 -5.78 26.33
N LEU A 15 42.62 -5.85 26.05
CA LEU A 15 43.24 -5.10 24.93
C LEU A 15 42.79 -5.64 23.58
N GLY A 16 42.63 -6.97 23.45
CA GLY A 16 42.06 -7.60 22.26
C GLY A 16 40.59 -7.23 22.04
N ALA A 17 39.78 -7.25 23.09
CA ALA A 17 38.39 -6.81 23.03
C ALA A 17 38.27 -5.31 22.69
N LEU A 18 39.12 -4.47 23.29
CA LEU A 18 39.18 -3.04 22.99
C LEU A 18 39.61 -2.79 21.54
N LEU A 19 40.60 -3.51 21.02
CA LEU A 19 41.03 -3.40 19.63
C LEU A 19 39.97 -3.87 18.65
N VAL A 20 39.19 -4.90 18.98
CA VAL A 20 38.04 -5.33 18.17
C VAL A 20 36.92 -4.28 18.22
N ILE A 21 36.60 -3.73 19.40
CA ILE A 21 35.60 -2.66 19.53
C ILE A 21 36.04 -1.40 18.78
N LEU A 22 37.31 -1.02 18.86
CA LEU A 22 37.87 0.11 18.12
C LEU A 22 37.94 -0.16 16.61
N ALA A 23 38.20 -1.39 16.19
CA ALA A 23 38.13 -1.78 14.79
C ALA A 23 36.68 -1.71 14.25
N PHE A 24 35.67 -2.02 15.06
CA PHE A 24 34.26 -1.84 14.71
C PHE A 24 33.78 -0.38 14.81
N ALA A 25 34.32 0.42 15.72
CA ALA A 25 34.03 1.86 15.82
C ALA A 25 34.74 2.70 14.74
N ALA A 26 35.82 2.16 14.15
CA ALA A 26 36.53 2.75 13.01
C ALA A 26 36.00 2.28 11.66
N ILE A 27 35.03 1.35 11.62
CA ILE A 27 34.20 1.19 10.43
C ILE A 27 33.38 2.48 10.37
N PRO A 28 33.57 3.34 9.36
CA PRO A 28 32.67 4.46 9.19
C PRO A 28 31.26 3.87 9.15
N THR A 29 30.43 4.19 10.14
CA THR A 29 28.99 4.04 9.97
C THR A 29 28.68 4.93 8.78
N ALA A 30 28.65 4.33 7.60
CA ALA A 30 28.16 4.95 6.40
C ALA A 30 26.63 5.10 6.58
N ASN A 31 26.25 5.96 7.52
CA ASN A 31 25.18 6.92 7.36
C ASN A 31 25.72 8.12 6.57
N ALA A 32 26.66 7.88 5.64
CA ALA A 32 26.58 8.62 4.41
C ALA A 32 25.21 8.23 3.85
N ALA A 33 24.23 9.13 3.98
CA ALA A 33 23.21 9.22 2.95
C ALA A 33 23.96 9.02 1.62
N PRO A 34 23.54 8.06 0.77
CA PRO A 34 24.25 7.80 -0.49
C PRO A 34 24.54 9.17 -1.07
N ALA A 35 25.82 9.46 -1.32
CA ALA A 35 26.23 10.77 -1.78
C ALA A 35 25.27 11.12 -2.91
N MET A 36 24.33 12.03 -2.64
CA MET A 36 23.38 12.44 -3.64
C MET A 36 24.30 13.11 -4.65
N GLN A 37 24.58 12.39 -5.73
CA GLN A 37 25.02 13.02 -6.95
C GLN A 37 24.08 14.21 -7.09
N SER A 38 24.67 15.41 -7.04
CA SER A 38 23.99 16.66 -7.32
C SER A 38 23.00 16.35 -8.42
N ALA A 39 21.69 16.46 -8.11
CA ALA A 39 20.63 16.16 -9.03
C ALA A 39 21.06 16.75 -10.39
N THR A 40 21.26 15.88 -11.37
CA THR A 40 21.28 16.32 -12.76
C THR A 40 20.05 17.22 -12.93
N PRO A 41 20.16 18.35 -13.64
CA PRO A 41 19.04 19.28 -13.81
C PRO A 41 17.77 18.48 -14.06
N GLU A 42 16.74 18.65 -13.21
CA GLU A 42 15.51 17.88 -13.24
C GLU A 42 15.01 17.78 -14.69
N PRO A 43 15.04 16.58 -15.31
CA PRO A 43 14.56 16.41 -16.67
C PRO A 43 13.08 16.76 -16.70
N GLY A 44 12.69 17.80 -17.44
CA GLY A 44 11.26 18.02 -17.69
C GLY A 44 10.65 16.77 -18.32
N ALA A 45 9.34 16.52 -18.14
CA ALA A 45 8.65 15.34 -18.66
C ALA A 45 8.88 15.12 -20.16
N GLN A 46 9.17 16.19 -20.92
CA GLN A 46 9.58 16.16 -22.32
C GLN A 46 10.85 15.35 -22.61
N GLU A 47 11.75 15.16 -21.65
CA GLU A 47 12.95 14.32 -21.79
C GLU A 47 12.63 12.84 -21.51
N CYS A 48 11.74 12.55 -20.55
CA CYS A 48 11.33 11.18 -20.23
C CYS A 48 10.61 10.50 -21.41
N VAL A 49 9.74 11.25 -22.07
CA VAL A 49 8.91 10.79 -23.19
C VAL A 49 9.69 10.47 -24.47
N GLY A 50 10.95 10.91 -24.59
CA GLY A 50 11.80 10.57 -25.74
C GLY A 50 12.19 9.09 -25.79
N CYS A 51 12.23 8.42 -24.65
CA CYS A 51 12.43 6.96 -24.56
C CYS A 51 11.17 6.22 -24.09
N HIS A 52 10.30 6.87 -23.32
CA HIS A 52 9.03 6.30 -22.82
C HIS A 52 7.82 6.67 -23.69
N GLU A 53 7.97 6.66 -25.02
CA GLU A 53 6.95 7.06 -25.99
C GLU A 53 5.63 6.29 -25.82
N GLY A 54 5.69 4.99 -25.48
CA GLY A 54 4.51 4.18 -25.25
C GLY A 54 3.69 4.60 -24.04
N LEU A 55 4.34 5.12 -22.98
CA LEU A 55 3.67 5.64 -21.79
C LEU A 55 3.12 7.05 -22.02
N ARG A 56 3.82 7.86 -22.83
CA ARG A 56 3.42 9.22 -23.19
C ARG A 56 1.96 9.29 -23.65
N GLY A 57 1.60 8.44 -24.62
CA GLY A 57 0.24 8.45 -25.19
C GLY A 57 -0.84 8.12 -24.16
N TYR A 58 -0.57 7.23 -23.20
CA TYR A 58 -1.52 6.94 -22.13
C TYR A 58 -1.59 8.09 -21.12
N TRP A 59 -0.45 8.68 -20.77
CA TRP A 59 -0.35 9.72 -19.75
C TRP A 59 -0.94 11.05 -20.21
N GLU A 60 -0.56 11.54 -21.39
CA GLU A 60 -1.04 12.83 -21.94
C GLU A 60 -2.56 12.84 -22.17
N ASN A 61 -3.17 11.66 -22.35
CA ASN A 61 -4.62 11.51 -22.48
C ASN A 61 -5.31 11.12 -21.16
N SER A 62 -4.58 11.09 -20.05
CA SER A 62 -5.12 10.76 -18.73
C SER A 62 -5.62 12.00 -17.99
N ALA A 63 -6.39 11.79 -16.92
CA ALA A 63 -6.81 12.87 -16.02
C ALA A 63 -5.61 13.56 -15.33
N HIS A 64 -4.55 12.81 -15.01
CA HIS A 64 -3.34 13.36 -14.40
C HIS A 64 -2.55 14.24 -15.38
N GLY A 65 -2.33 13.76 -16.61
CA GLY A 65 -1.64 14.53 -17.64
C GLY A 65 -2.38 15.82 -18.02
N ASN A 66 -3.71 15.81 -17.97
CA ASN A 66 -4.55 16.99 -18.22
C ASN A 66 -4.95 17.74 -16.96
N ALA A 67 -4.36 17.47 -15.79
CA ALA A 67 -4.84 18.05 -14.53
C ALA A 67 -4.91 19.58 -14.57
N LEU A 68 -3.91 20.26 -15.16
CA LEU A 68 -3.94 21.71 -15.33
C LEU A 68 -4.84 22.15 -16.48
N THR A 69 -4.93 21.39 -17.56
CA THR A 69 -5.55 21.82 -18.82
C THR A 69 -7.01 21.37 -18.97
N ASP A 70 -7.51 20.59 -18.02
CA ASP A 70 -8.90 20.14 -18.00
C ASP A 70 -9.85 21.35 -18.04
N PRO A 71 -10.80 21.40 -18.98
CA PRO A 71 -11.70 22.54 -19.12
C PRO A 71 -12.54 22.82 -17.86
N ALA A 72 -13.02 21.77 -17.18
CA ALA A 72 -13.84 21.96 -15.98
C ALA A 72 -13.00 22.54 -14.83
N PHE A 73 -11.75 22.09 -14.69
CA PHE A 73 -10.81 22.71 -13.77
C PHE A 73 -10.51 24.17 -14.15
N GLN A 74 -10.21 24.47 -15.42
CA GLN A 74 -9.87 25.83 -15.86
C GLN A 74 -11.01 26.82 -15.65
N ASP A 75 -12.24 26.41 -15.94
CA ASP A 75 -13.44 27.23 -15.72
C ASP A 75 -13.60 27.57 -14.23
N GLU A 76 -13.52 26.58 -13.34
CA GLU A 76 -13.67 26.77 -11.90
C GLU A 76 -12.49 27.55 -11.29
N TRP A 77 -11.26 27.20 -11.66
CA TRP A 77 -10.05 27.87 -11.18
C TRP A 77 -10.06 29.35 -11.56
N THR A 78 -10.46 29.70 -12.79
CA THR A 78 -10.58 31.08 -13.23
C THR A 78 -11.74 31.80 -12.52
N ALA A 79 -12.88 31.13 -12.32
CA ALA A 79 -14.03 31.69 -11.61
C ALA A 79 -13.69 32.05 -10.16
N GLN A 80 -12.80 31.29 -9.52
CA GLN A 80 -12.30 31.54 -8.16
C GLN A 80 -11.15 32.58 -8.12
N GLY A 81 -10.75 33.16 -9.24
CA GLY A 81 -9.68 34.16 -9.31
C GLY A 81 -8.26 33.57 -9.36
N SER A 82 -8.13 32.35 -9.87
CA SER A 82 -6.86 31.64 -10.06
C SER A 82 -6.02 31.49 -8.78
N PRO A 83 -6.59 30.95 -7.67
CA PRO A 83 -5.84 30.70 -6.44
C PRO A 83 -4.63 29.79 -6.70
N THR A 84 -3.49 30.12 -6.10
CA THR A 84 -2.23 29.36 -6.29
C THR A 84 -2.27 28.03 -5.55
N GLU A 85 -3.12 27.89 -4.54
CA GLU A 85 -3.30 26.68 -3.75
C GLU A 85 -3.76 25.49 -4.60
N CYS A 86 -4.53 25.74 -5.66
CA CYS A 86 -4.94 24.70 -6.60
C CYS A 86 -3.76 24.09 -7.36
N LEU A 87 -2.69 24.88 -7.58
CA LEU A 87 -1.52 24.44 -8.33
C LEU A 87 -0.71 23.39 -7.59
N ALA A 88 -0.87 23.26 -6.26
CA ALA A 88 -0.23 22.22 -5.47
C ALA A 88 -0.57 20.80 -5.94
N CYS A 89 -1.79 20.60 -6.47
CA CYS A 89 -2.24 19.30 -6.99
C CYS A 89 -2.28 19.25 -8.52
N HIS A 90 -2.42 20.40 -9.17
CA HIS A 90 -2.63 20.50 -10.62
C HIS A 90 -1.36 20.85 -11.41
N THR A 91 -0.20 20.93 -10.75
CA THR A 91 1.10 21.14 -11.39
C THR A 91 2.16 20.21 -10.80
N THR A 92 3.35 20.22 -11.41
CA THR A 92 4.50 19.45 -10.94
C THR A 92 5.56 20.39 -10.41
N GLY A 93 6.17 20.01 -9.29
CA GLY A 93 7.24 20.80 -8.66
C GLY A 93 6.74 22.13 -8.10
N PHE A 94 5.48 22.22 -7.68
CA PHE A 94 4.92 23.43 -7.10
C PHE A 94 5.63 23.82 -5.79
N ASP A 95 6.10 25.05 -5.70
CA ASP A 95 6.65 25.65 -4.49
C ASP A 95 5.62 26.64 -3.89
N PRO A 96 5.02 26.34 -2.73
CA PRO A 96 4.04 27.21 -2.10
C PRO A 96 4.63 28.55 -1.61
N ALA A 97 5.94 28.67 -1.44
CA ALA A 97 6.58 29.92 -1.01
C ALA A 97 6.73 30.94 -2.14
N THR A 98 6.96 30.48 -3.37
CA THR A 98 7.15 31.33 -4.55
C THR A 98 5.93 31.35 -5.47
N GLY A 99 5.08 30.32 -5.41
CA GLY A 99 3.97 30.09 -6.34
C GLY A 99 4.43 29.56 -7.71
N GLU A 100 5.71 29.22 -7.86
CA GLU A 100 6.26 28.68 -9.10
C GLU A 100 6.07 27.16 -9.18
N TYR A 101 6.06 26.62 -10.39
CA TYR A 101 6.03 25.18 -10.66
C TYR A 101 6.96 24.87 -11.84
N THR A 102 7.46 23.64 -11.90
CA THR A 102 8.39 23.22 -12.95
C THR A 102 7.66 22.84 -14.23
N GLU A 103 6.48 22.19 -14.12
CA GLU A 103 5.67 21.77 -15.26
C GLU A 103 4.18 21.88 -14.97
N GLY A 104 3.39 22.15 -16.02
CA GLY A 104 1.94 22.16 -15.93
C GLY A 104 1.36 20.75 -15.94
N GLY A 105 0.35 20.49 -15.10
CA GLY A 105 -0.24 19.17 -14.91
C GLY A 105 0.58 18.29 -13.98
N VAL A 106 0.07 17.08 -13.73
CA VAL A 106 0.83 16.06 -13.00
C VAL A 106 1.74 15.37 -14.00
N ALA A 107 3.05 15.50 -13.82
CA ALA A 107 4.08 14.98 -14.70
C ALA A 107 4.82 13.80 -14.08
N CYS A 108 5.73 13.19 -14.86
CA CYS A 108 6.43 11.96 -14.48
C CYS A 108 7.15 12.10 -13.13
N LEU A 109 7.82 13.24 -12.92
CA LEU A 109 8.63 13.50 -11.73
C LEU A 109 7.81 13.65 -10.44
N THR A 110 6.50 13.88 -10.53
CA THR A 110 5.63 13.90 -9.34
C THR A 110 5.68 12.56 -8.58
N CYS A 111 5.80 11.46 -9.31
CA CYS A 111 5.84 10.11 -8.74
C CYS A 111 7.21 9.43 -8.90
N HIS A 112 8.01 9.85 -9.87
CA HIS A 112 9.31 9.26 -10.21
C HIS A 112 10.45 10.24 -9.96
N SER A 113 11.02 10.22 -8.76
CA SER A 113 12.18 11.05 -8.40
C SER A 113 12.91 10.46 -7.18
N PRO A 114 14.26 10.51 -7.05
CA PRO A 114 15.33 10.75 -7.99
C PRO A 114 15.19 10.34 -9.45
N VAL A 115 15.73 11.07 -10.43
CA VAL A 115 16.23 10.39 -11.64
C VAL A 115 17.62 9.80 -11.32
N PRO A 116 17.81 8.47 -11.35
CA PRO A 116 19.11 7.87 -11.10
C PRO A 116 20.12 8.25 -12.19
N ALA A 117 21.36 8.57 -11.83
CA ALA A 117 22.39 8.95 -12.80
C ALA A 117 22.75 7.84 -13.81
N ASN A 118 22.50 6.58 -13.46
CA ASN A 118 22.69 5.42 -14.32
C ASN A 118 21.37 4.87 -14.90
N HIS A 119 20.31 5.67 -14.95
CA HIS A 119 19.12 5.35 -15.73
C HIS A 119 19.48 5.27 -17.24
N PRO A 120 19.07 4.22 -18.00
CA PRO A 120 18.04 3.24 -17.70
C PRO A 120 18.49 1.92 -17.03
N ASP A 121 19.79 1.73 -16.77
CA ASP A 121 20.26 0.52 -16.07
C ASP A 121 19.69 0.42 -14.65
N ALA A 122 19.51 1.57 -13.99
CA ALA A 122 18.67 1.70 -12.81
C ALA A 122 17.23 2.09 -13.19
N TYR A 123 16.27 1.35 -12.62
CA TYR A 123 14.86 1.71 -12.72
C TYR A 123 14.57 3.03 -12.01
N MET A 124 13.63 3.80 -12.57
CA MET A 124 13.11 4.98 -11.88
C MET A 124 12.45 4.54 -10.56
N PRO A 125 12.87 5.09 -9.40
CA PRO A 125 12.20 4.83 -8.14
C PRO A 125 10.78 5.42 -8.19
N THR A 126 9.87 4.87 -7.39
CA THR A 126 8.56 5.46 -7.13
C THR A 126 8.05 5.01 -5.77
N ASP A 127 7.35 5.90 -5.08
CA ASP A 127 6.61 5.54 -3.86
C ASP A 127 5.28 4.88 -4.26
N VAL A 128 5.16 3.58 -4.00
CA VAL A 128 3.93 2.82 -4.27
C VAL A 128 2.93 2.86 -3.11
N SER A 129 3.24 3.61 -2.05
CA SER A 129 2.33 3.81 -0.92
C SER A 129 1.14 4.67 -1.33
N SER A 130 0.00 4.42 -0.70
CA SER A 130 -1.19 5.26 -0.90
C SER A 130 -0.98 6.72 -0.46
N ARG A 131 0.02 6.99 0.39
CA ARG A 131 0.34 8.34 0.87
C ARG A 131 0.77 9.26 -0.26
N LEU A 132 1.50 8.76 -1.25
CA LEU A 132 1.87 9.55 -2.44
C LEU A 132 0.61 10.10 -3.13
N CYS A 133 -0.40 9.26 -3.32
CA CYS A 133 -1.67 9.66 -3.94
C CYS A 133 -2.45 10.64 -3.04
N GLY A 134 -2.37 10.44 -1.71
CA GLY A 134 -3.01 11.29 -0.70
C GLY A 134 -2.44 12.71 -0.59
N ASN A 135 -1.30 13.00 -1.25
CA ASN A 135 -0.81 14.38 -1.35
C ASN A 135 -1.78 15.29 -2.13
N CYS A 136 -2.55 14.71 -3.05
CA CYS A 136 -3.56 15.44 -3.84
C CYS A 136 -4.98 14.92 -3.57
N HIS A 137 -5.17 13.60 -3.51
CA HIS A 137 -6.47 12.97 -3.27
C HIS A 137 -6.75 12.80 -1.77
N VAL A 138 -6.79 13.92 -1.05
CA VAL A 138 -6.79 13.97 0.43
C VAL A 138 -7.97 13.21 1.03
N ASP A 139 -9.19 13.52 0.58
CA ASP A 139 -10.41 12.90 1.11
C ASP A 139 -10.50 11.42 0.77
N THR A 140 -10.22 11.09 -0.49
CA THR A 140 -10.19 9.69 -0.96
C THR A 140 -9.18 8.88 -0.15
N PHE A 141 -8.00 9.43 0.11
CA PHE A 141 -6.97 8.78 0.93
C PHE A 141 -7.47 8.58 2.38
N ALA A 142 -8.06 9.60 3.00
CA ALA A 142 -8.59 9.50 4.35
C ALA A 142 -9.71 8.45 4.47
N GLN A 143 -10.62 8.39 3.48
CA GLN A 143 -11.67 7.37 3.41
C GLN A 143 -11.11 5.97 3.24
N TRP A 144 -10.13 5.82 2.35
CA TRP A 144 -9.45 4.56 2.08
C TRP A 144 -8.66 4.06 3.30
N GLU A 145 -7.97 4.96 4.01
CA GLU A 145 -7.12 4.63 5.17
C GLU A 145 -7.92 3.96 6.31
N ILE A 146 -9.20 4.31 6.45
CA ILE A 146 -10.11 3.72 7.45
C ILE A 146 -10.98 2.57 6.91
N SER A 147 -10.73 2.12 5.68
CA SER A 147 -11.44 1.02 5.05
C SER A 147 -10.77 -0.32 5.38
N GLU A 148 -11.51 -1.42 5.26
CA GLU A 148 -10.93 -2.76 5.41
C GLU A 148 -9.77 -2.99 4.42
N HIS A 149 -9.88 -2.50 3.18
CA HIS A 149 -8.78 -2.60 2.20
C HIS A 149 -7.53 -1.82 2.65
N GLY A 150 -7.72 -0.68 3.32
CA GLY A 150 -6.66 0.10 3.95
C GLY A 150 -6.02 -0.63 5.14
N GLU A 151 -6.85 -1.18 6.03
CA GLU A 151 -6.41 -1.96 7.19
C GLU A 151 -5.62 -3.22 6.79
N GLN A 152 -5.97 -3.85 5.68
CA GLN A 152 -5.24 -5.00 5.11
C GLN A 152 -3.96 -4.60 4.34
N GLY A 153 -3.61 -3.31 4.31
CA GLY A 153 -2.37 -2.82 3.72
C GLY A 153 -2.31 -2.90 2.20
N MET A 154 -3.47 -2.94 1.51
CA MET A 154 -3.51 -2.77 0.06
C MET A 154 -3.05 -1.36 -0.31
N THR A 155 -2.80 -1.05 -1.58
CA THR A 155 -2.47 0.33 -1.98
C THR A 155 -3.33 0.78 -3.13
N CYS A 156 -3.37 2.09 -3.38
CA CYS A 156 -4.13 2.66 -4.50
C CYS A 156 -3.79 1.94 -5.83
N VAL A 157 -2.51 1.61 -6.04
CA VAL A 157 -2.00 0.95 -7.25
C VAL A 157 -2.34 -0.53 -7.34
N THR A 158 -2.94 -1.12 -6.30
CA THR A 158 -3.53 -2.46 -6.36
C THR A 158 -4.79 -2.48 -7.22
N CYS A 159 -5.55 -1.39 -7.22
CA CYS A 159 -6.81 -1.24 -7.97
C CYS A 159 -6.66 -0.34 -9.19
N HIS A 160 -5.88 0.74 -9.06
CA HIS A 160 -5.67 1.74 -10.10
C HIS A 160 -4.36 1.54 -10.84
N ASN A 161 -4.35 1.91 -12.12
CA ASN A 161 -3.15 2.03 -12.92
C ASN A 161 -2.78 3.53 -12.97
N PRO A 162 -1.67 3.94 -12.33
CA PRO A 162 -1.30 5.34 -12.25
C PRO A 162 -1.04 5.92 -13.65
N HIS A 163 -0.45 5.14 -14.58
CA HIS A 163 -0.08 5.62 -15.91
C HIS A 163 -1.27 5.96 -16.81
N THR A 164 -2.39 5.25 -16.65
CA THR A 164 -3.59 5.49 -17.45
C THR A 164 -4.64 6.31 -16.69
N ALA A 165 -4.44 6.54 -15.39
CA ALA A 165 -5.43 7.05 -14.45
C ALA A 165 -6.78 6.28 -14.51
N LYS A 166 -6.73 4.98 -14.79
CA LYS A 166 -7.90 4.08 -14.86
C LYS A 166 -7.73 2.91 -13.89
N LEU A 167 -8.73 2.04 -13.81
CA LEU A 167 -8.58 0.75 -13.14
C LEU A 167 -7.56 -0.13 -13.88
N ARG A 168 -6.95 -1.08 -13.17
CA ARG A 168 -5.99 -2.04 -13.74
C ARG A 168 -6.62 -3.01 -14.75
N VAL A 169 -7.93 -3.18 -14.66
CA VAL A 169 -8.76 -4.02 -15.55
C VAL A 169 -9.89 -3.19 -16.13
N GLN A 170 -10.68 -3.75 -17.04
CA GLN A 170 -11.64 -2.95 -17.83
C GLN A 170 -12.81 -2.40 -17.01
N GLY A 171 -13.18 -3.06 -15.91
CA GLY A 171 -14.30 -2.63 -15.09
C GLY A 171 -14.17 -2.99 -13.61
N ALA A 172 -14.91 -2.26 -12.77
CA ALA A 172 -14.91 -2.46 -11.33
C ALA A 172 -15.41 -3.86 -10.94
N GLN A 173 -16.44 -4.39 -11.62
CA GLN A 173 -16.97 -5.73 -11.33
C GLN A 173 -15.90 -6.83 -11.54
N GLU A 174 -15.15 -6.75 -12.63
CA GLU A 174 -14.03 -7.65 -12.92
C GLU A 174 -12.93 -7.51 -11.84
N LEU A 175 -12.61 -6.27 -11.46
CA LEU A 175 -11.60 -5.98 -10.45
C LEU A 175 -11.97 -6.59 -9.08
N CYS A 176 -13.18 -6.33 -8.60
CA CYS A 176 -13.67 -6.87 -7.33
C CYS A 176 -13.64 -8.41 -7.35
N ASN A 177 -14.14 -9.02 -8.43
CA ASN A 177 -14.21 -10.47 -8.57
C ASN A 177 -12.83 -11.15 -8.67
N SER A 178 -11.76 -10.40 -8.98
CA SER A 178 -10.39 -10.95 -9.00
C SER A 178 -9.92 -11.44 -7.62
N CYS A 179 -10.49 -10.89 -6.55
CA CYS A 179 -10.23 -11.30 -5.16
C CYS A 179 -11.49 -11.82 -4.46
N HIS A 180 -12.63 -11.11 -4.58
CA HIS A 180 -13.94 -11.48 -4.02
C HIS A 180 -14.72 -12.44 -4.91
N ASN A 181 -14.10 -13.58 -5.24
CA ASN A 181 -14.68 -14.56 -6.15
C ASN A 181 -15.95 -15.23 -5.57
N THR A 182 -16.04 -15.36 -4.25
CA THR A 182 -17.13 -16.06 -3.59
C THR A 182 -18.36 -15.17 -3.53
N GLU A 183 -18.17 -13.93 -3.11
CA GLU A 183 -19.18 -12.89 -3.12
C GLU A 183 -19.66 -12.64 -4.55
N GLY A 184 -18.74 -12.51 -5.51
CA GLY A 184 -19.09 -12.36 -6.92
C GLY A 184 -19.91 -13.54 -7.48
N HIS A 185 -19.58 -14.78 -7.09
CA HIS A 185 -20.33 -15.97 -7.49
C HIS A 185 -21.78 -15.92 -6.99
N TYR A 186 -21.99 -15.66 -5.69
CA TYR A 186 -23.33 -15.61 -5.11
C TYR A 186 -24.11 -14.37 -5.53
N TYR A 187 -23.43 -13.23 -5.69
CA TYR A 187 -24.05 -11.97 -6.10
C TYR A 187 -24.75 -12.10 -7.45
N THR A 188 -24.17 -12.84 -8.39
CA THR A 188 -24.71 -13.07 -9.73
C THR A 188 -26.13 -13.68 -9.72
N PHE A 189 -26.54 -14.35 -8.63
CA PHE A 189 -27.87 -14.96 -8.51
C PHE A 189 -28.91 -14.07 -7.83
N THR A 190 -28.53 -12.86 -7.39
CA THR A 190 -29.42 -11.93 -6.68
C THR A 190 -30.34 -11.14 -7.62
N GLY A 191 -31.39 -10.53 -7.07
CA GLY A 191 -32.24 -9.60 -7.82
C GLY A 191 -31.46 -8.37 -8.33
N HIS A 192 -30.58 -7.80 -7.49
CA HIS A 192 -29.75 -6.65 -7.86
C HIS A 192 -28.87 -6.93 -9.09
N ALA A 193 -28.24 -8.11 -9.15
CA ALA A 193 -27.43 -8.49 -10.30
C ALA A 193 -28.27 -8.63 -11.59
N ARG A 194 -29.53 -9.10 -11.49
CA ARG A 194 -30.44 -9.21 -12.65
C ARG A 194 -30.84 -7.84 -13.19
N GLU A 195 -30.93 -6.84 -12.33
CA GLU A 195 -31.17 -5.44 -12.70
C GLU A 195 -29.89 -4.69 -13.10
N GLY A 196 -28.74 -5.38 -13.16
CA GLY A 196 -27.46 -4.81 -13.60
C GLY A 196 -26.75 -3.93 -12.57
N VAL A 197 -27.16 -3.96 -11.30
CA VAL A 197 -26.49 -3.23 -10.22
C VAL A 197 -25.09 -3.82 -10.01
N LEU A 198 -24.08 -2.96 -9.89
CA LEU A 198 -22.68 -3.32 -9.72
C LEU A 198 -22.23 -3.23 -8.26
N CYS A 199 -21.12 -3.89 -7.92
CA CYS A 199 -20.53 -3.81 -6.57
C CYS A 199 -20.30 -2.35 -6.12
N THR A 200 -19.84 -1.51 -7.04
CA THR A 200 -19.54 -0.09 -6.78
C THR A 200 -20.77 0.76 -6.54
N ASP A 201 -21.95 0.32 -6.96
CA ASP A 201 -23.18 1.08 -6.74
C ASP A 201 -23.59 1.05 -5.26
N CYS A 202 -23.18 -0.01 -4.54
CA CYS A 202 -23.37 -0.10 -3.10
C CYS A 202 -22.10 0.24 -2.30
N HIS A 203 -20.96 -0.34 -2.67
CA HIS A 203 -19.73 -0.23 -1.90
C HIS A 203 -18.93 1.04 -2.18
N LEU A 204 -19.05 1.64 -3.36
CA LEU A 204 -18.37 2.89 -3.72
C LEU A 204 -19.41 3.93 -4.15
N TRP A 205 -20.35 4.19 -3.26
CA TRP A 205 -21.43 5.16 -3.44
C TRP A 205 -20.90 6.51 -3.96
N VAL A 206 -21.69 7.18 -4.80
CA VAL A 206 -21.36 8.50 -5.32
C VAL A 206 -21.64 9.55 -4.24
N ASN A 207 -20.59 10.16 -3.70
CA ASN A 207 -20.69 11.13 -2.62
C ASN A 207 -21.71 12.24 -2.99
N ASP A 208 -22.68 12.49 -2.11
CA ASP A 208 -23.76 13.47 -2.30
C ASP A 208 -23.35 14.88 -1.83
N SER A 209 -22.11 15.05 -1.39
CA SER A 209 -21.55 16.34 -0.98
C SER A 209 -21.50 17.30 -2.18
N PRO A 210 -21.78 18.60 -1.97
CA PRO A 210 -21.75 19.61 -3.03
C PRO A 210 -20.43 19.70 -3.81
N GLY A 211 -19.31 19.22 -3.21
CA GLY A 211 -18.00 19.19 -3.83
C GLY A 211 -17.59 17.83 -4.41
N ALA A 212 -18.46 16.81 -4.46
CA ALA A 212 -18.08 15.49 -4.91
C ALA A 212 -17.50 15.50 -6.34
N GLY A 213 -16.28 14.99 -6.50
CA GLY A 213 -15.55 15.00 -7.76
C GLY A 213 -14.88 16.34 -8.12
N MET A 214 -14.95 17.35 -7.24
CA MET A 214 -14.34 18.67 -7.42
C MET A 214 -13.40 18.99 -6.25
N MET A 215 -12.50 19.97 -6.40
CA MET A 215 -11.66 20.48 -5.31
C MET A 215 -10.83 19.41 -4.56
N GLY A 216 -10.45 18.32 -5.24
CA GLY A 216 -9.71 17.20 -4.64
C GLY A 216 -10.59 16.14 -3.95
N HIS A 217 -11.90 16.35 -3.88
CA HIS A 217 -12.86 15.36 -3.37
C HIS A 217 -13.09 14.24 -4.39
N GLY A 218 -13.13 13.00 -3.91
CA GLY A 218 -13.52 11.86 -4.73
C GLY A 218 -15.00 11.94 -5.13
N ALA A 219 -15.31 11.59 -6.37
CA ALA A 219 -16.71 11.44 -6.80
C ALA A 219 -17.39 10.23 -6.12
N ARG A 220 -16.60 9.25 -5.68
CA ARG A 220 -17.07 8.04 -5.01
C ARG A 220 -16.36 7.85 -3.68
N GLU A 221 -17.11 7.37 -2.70
CA GLU A 221 -16.60 7.04 -1.37
C GLU A 221 -15.66 5.82 -1.41
N HIS A 222 -14.50 5.93 -0.77
CA HIS A 222 -13.51 4.85 -0.69
C HIS A 222 -13.47 4.18 0.69
N THR A 223 -14.54 4.30 1.48
CA THR A 223 -14.67 3.58 2.75
C THR A 223 -15.12 2.13 2.56
N PHE A 224 -15.69 1.79 1.39
CA PHE A 224 -16.29 0.48 1.05
C PHE A 224 -17.49 0.08 1.93
N LYS A 225 -17.88 0.96 2.87
CA LYS A 225 -19.00 0.74 3.79
C LYS A 225 -20.30 1.10 3.09
N ILE A 226 -21.30 0.26 3.31
CA ILE A 226 -22.66 0.49 2.83
C ILE A 226 -23.42 1.17 3.96
N ASP A 227 -24.07 2.30 3.66
CA ASP A 227 -25.03 2.92 4.56
C ASP A 227 -26.45 2.84 3.98
N LEU A 228 -27.42 3.32 4.75
CA LEU A 228 -28.83 3.25 4.36
C LEU A 228 -29.19 4.23 3.25
N LYS A 229 -28.43 5.32 3.09
CA LYS A 229 -28.60 6.23 1.96
C LYS A 229 -28.31 5.48 0.67
N THR A 230 -27.29 4.60 0.67
CA THR A 230 -26.98 3.66 -0.41
C THR A 230 -28.20 3.01 -1.03
N CYS A 231 -29.00 2.37 -0.19
CA CYS A 231 -30.17 1.65 -0.65
C CYS A 231 -31.28 2.62 -1.11
N ASN A 232 -31.46 3.73 -0.38
CA ASN A 232 -32.57 4.65 -0.60
C ASN A 232 -32.50 5.44 -1.92
N ASN A 233 -31.34 5.48 -2.58
CA ASN A 233 -31.20 6.09 -3.90
C ASN A 233 -32.06 5.38 -4.97
N CYS A 234 -32.17 4.05 -4.88
CA CYS A 234 -33.03 3.27 -5.78
C CYS A 234 -34.36 2.87 -5.13
N HIS A 235 -34.38 2.68 -3.82
CA HIS A 235 -35.55 2.17 -3.09
C HIS A 235 -36.49 3.25 -2.53
N LEU A 236 -36.38 4.52 -2.97
CA LEU A 236 -37.33 5.61 -2.63
C LEU A 236 -37.71 5.72 -1.14
N GLY A 237 -36.81 5.37 -0.22
CA GLY A 237 -37.07 5.39 1.23
C GLY A 237 -37.83 4.18 1.79
N GLU A 238 -38.20 3.20 0.96
CA GLU A 238 -38.94 2.00 1.38
C GLU A 238 -38.14 1.11 2.32
N MET A 239 -36.81 1.18 2.27
CA MET A 239 -35.90 0.44 3.16
C MET A 239 -36.05 0.87 4.63
N HIS A 240 -36.67 2.04 4.88
CA HIS A 240 -37.09 2.51 6.20
C HIS A 240 -38.55 2.99 6.21
N SER A 241 -39.45 2.38 5.44
CA SER A 241 -40.87 2.65 5.70
C SER A 241 -41.19 2.18 7.14
N GLU A 242 -41.89 3.02 7.92
CA GLU A 242 -42.33 2.72 9.30
C GLU A 242 -43.35 1.56 9.40
N THR A 243 -43.35 0.65 8.44
CA THR A 243 -44.33 -0.44 8.32
C THR A 243 -44.10 -1.55 9.36
N ILE A 244 -42.97 -1.55 10.09
CA ILE A 244 -42.75 -2.48 11.21
C ILE A 244 -43.68 -2.17 12.40
N LEU A 245 -44.20 -0.95 12.55
CA LEU A 245 -45.22 -0.63 13.57
C LEU A 245 -46.64 -1.08 13.17
N ALA A 246 -46.90 -1.39 11.90
CA ALA A 246 -48.21 -1.81 11.42
C ALA A 246 -48.39 -3.34 11.30
N MET A 247 -47.32 -4.13 11.46
CA MET A 247 -47.42 -5.61 11.48
C MET A 247 -47.79 -6.18 12.87
N GLY A 248 -48.12 -5.31 13.83
CA GLY A 248 -48.53 -5.68 15.18
C GLY A 248 -49.94 -6.29 15.32
N THR A 249 -50.80 -6.24 14.30
CA THR A 249 -52.12 -6.88 14.38
C THR A 249 -52.59 -7.41 13.03
N GLY A 250 -52.25 -8.67 12.75
CA GLY A 250 -53.08 -9.59 11.99
C GLY A 250 -53.22 -9.34 10.49
N SER A 251 -52.41 -10.04 9.70
CA SER A 251 -52.97 -10.72 8.51
C SER A 251 -52.28 -12.05 8.30
N LYS A 252 -53.10 -13.06 8.07
CA LYS A 252 -52.76 -14.47 8.03
C LYS A 252 -51.94 -14.79 6.77
N THR A 253 -51.03 -15.74 6.96
CA THR A 253 -50.45 -16.63 5.96
C THR A 253 -51.21 -16.71 4.63
N GLN A 254 -50.51 -16.39 3.54
CA GLN A 254 -50.68 -17.11 2.29
C GLN A 254 -49.29 -17.34 1.69
N ALA A 255 -48.74 -18.52 2.00
CA ALA A 255 -47.75 -19.14 1.18
C ALA A 255 -48.47 -19.67 -0.06
N GLU A 256 -48.28 -19.02 -1.20
CA GLU A 256 -48.53 -19.63 -2.51
C GLU A 256 -47.21 -19.55 -3.27
N GLY A 257 -46.58 -20.72 -3.44
CA GLY A 257 -45.41 -20.88 -4.28
C GLY A 257 -45.79 -20.57 -5.73
N SER A 258 -45.10 -19.60 -6.32
CA SER A 258 -45.01 -19.46 -7.76
C SER A 258 -43.73 -20.14 -8.23
N ASP A 259 -43.85 -21.43 -8.54
CA ASP A 259 -42.93 -22.09 -9.46
C ASP A 259 -43.02 -21.37 -10.81
N TYR A 260 -42.11 -20.42 -11.05
CA TYR A 260 -41.91 -19.90 -12.39
C TYR A 260 -41.06 -20.91 -13.17
N PRO A 261 -41.56 -21.46 -14.30
CA PRO A 261 -40.69 -22.25 -15.17
C PRO A 261 -39.65 -21.32 -15.77
N ALA A 262 -38.39 -21.54 -15.40
CA ALA A 262 -37.26 -20.88 -16.05
C ALA A 262 -37.18 -21.36 -17.50
N THR A 263 -37.79 -20.60 -18.42
CA THR A 263 -37.45 -20.69 -19.84
C THR A 263 -36.08 -20.08 -20.02
N ALA A 264 -35.08 -20.96 -20.22
CA ALA A 264 -33.74 -20.55 -20.59
C ALA A 264 -33.80 -19.75 -21.90
N GLN A 265 -33.67 -18.43 -21.80
CA GLN A 265 -33.42 -17.59 -22.95
C GLN A 265 -31.94 -17.78 -23.31
N THR A 266 -31.68 -18.48 -24.40
CA THR A 266 -30.36 -18.49 -25.04
C THR A 266 -30.09 -17.10 -25.58
N LEU A 267 -29.26 -16.31 -24.88
CA LEU A 267 -28.66 -15.11 -25.43
C LEU A 267 -27.67 -15.53 -26.53
N PRO A 268 -27.84 -15.07 -27.78
CA PRO A 268 -26.80 -15.24 -28.79
C PRO A 268 -25.63 -14.31 -28.40
N ASN A 269 -24.44 -14.91 -28.21
CA ASN A 269 -23.15 -14.29 -27.87
C ASN A 269 -22.78 -14.11 -26.39
N PHE A 270 -23.07 -15.10 -25.53
CA PHE A 270 -22.30 -15.24 -24.29
C PHE A 270 -20.99 -16.00 -24.57
N THR A 271 -19.87 -15.27 -24.64
CA THR A 271 -18.52 -15.87 -24.68
C THR A 271 -18.00 -15.93 -23.24
N PRO A 272 -17.77 -17.12 -22.64
CA PRO A 272 -17.20 -17.21 -21.30
C PRO A 272 -15.77 -16.64 -21.31
N ALA A 273 -15.50 -15.70 -20.42
CA ALA A 273 -14.18 -15.11 -20.23
C ALA A 273 -13.25 -16.11 -19.52
N ARG A 274 -12.68 -17.04 -20.29
CA ARG A 274 -11.42 -17.69 -19.94
C ARG A 274 -10.73 -18.20 -21.19
N GLN A 275 -9.82 -17.39 -21.73
CA GLN A 275 -8.65 -17.92 -22.43
C GLN A 275 -7.43 -17.43 -21.66
N ASP A 276 -6.65 -18.39 -21.20
CA ASP A 276 -5.59 -18.24 -20.21
C ASP A 276 -4.51 -17.24 -20.66
N THR A 277 -4.34 -16.15 -19.92
CA THR A 277 -3.06 -15.47 -19.82
C THR A 277 -2.36 -16.00 -18.58
N THR A 278 -1.47 -16.97 -18.78
CA THR A 278 -0.53 -17.37 -17.75
C THR A 278 0.41 -16.19 -17.47
N HIS A 279 0.33 -15.63 -16.26
CA HIS A 279 1.31 -14.66 -15.79
C HIS A 279 2.69 -15.34 -15.75
N PHE A 280 3.70 -14.69 -16.32
CA PHE A 280 5.08 -15.12 -16.17
C PHE A 280 5.51 -14.84 -14.72
N ILE A 281 5.37 -15.84 -13.85
CA ILE A 281 5.98 -15.82 -12.53
C ILE A 281 7.45 -16.18 -12.74
N SER A 282 8.35 -15.24 -12.48
CA SER A 282 9.78 -15.53 -12.42
C SER A 282 10.02 -16.47 -11.23
N ASN A 283 10.31 -17.73 -11.52
CA ASN A 283 10.67 -18.75 -10.53
C ASN A 283 12.15 -18.66 -10.11
N GLN A 284 12.81 -17.52 -10.27
CA GLN A 284 14.17 -17.33 -9.76
C GLN A 284 14.09 -16.97 -8.27
N PRO A 285 14.48 -17.87 -7.34
CA PRO A 285 14.58 -17.50 -5.94
C PRO A 285 15.64 -16.40 -5.81
N VAL A 286 15.24 -15.23 -5.35
CA VAL A 286 16.21 -14.23 -4.86
C VAL A 286 16.89 -14.81 -3.64
N GLY A 287 18.07 -15.38 -3.85
CA GLY A 287 18.89 -15.93 -2.78
C GLY A 287 19.21 -14.83 -1.78
N ALA A 288 18.82 -15.02 -0.53
CA ALA A 288 19.21 -14.12 0.56
C ALA A 288 20.74 -13.94 0.53
N SER A 289 21.18 -12.67 0.61
CA SER A 289 22.60 -12.32 0.64
C SER A 289 23.34 -13.19 1.66
N PRO A 290 24.55 -13.72 1.36
CA PRO A 290 25.33 -14.53 2.29
C PRO A 290 25.53 -13.87 3.66
N LEU A 291 25.46 -12.53 3.72
CA LEU A 291 25.52 -11.74 4.95
C LEU A 291 24.43 -12.07 5.96
N VAL A 292 23.24 -12.50 5.52
CA VAL A 292 22.13 -12.90 6.42
C VAL A 292 22.50 -14.12 7.26
N TYR A 293 23.37 -15.00 6.74
CA TYR A 293 23.82 -16.21 7.45
C TYR A 293 25.12 -15.98 8.23
N VAL A 294 25.99 -15.08 7.77
CA VAL A 294 27.29 -14.82 8.41
C VAL A 294 27.13 -13.99 9.70
N LEU A 295 26.18 -13.04 9.74
CA LEU A 295 25.99 -12.15 10.90
C LEU A 295 25.53 -12.90 12.17
N PRO A 296 24.52 -13.79 12.13
CA PRO A 296 24.07 -14.53 13.32
C PRO A 296 25.14 -15.50 13.85
N ILE A 297 25.89 -16.13 12.95
CA ILE A 297 26.98 -17.06 13.30
C ILE A 297 28.10 -16.31 14.02
N GLY A 298 28.50 -15.14 13.49
CA GLY A 298 29.53 -14.31 14.12
C GLY A 298 29.13 -13.82 15.52
N ILE A 299 27.89 -13.35 15.67
CA ILE A 299 27.36 -12.90 16.98
C ILE A 299 27.32 -14.08 17.96
N GLY A 300 26.85 -15.25 17.53
CA GLY A 300 26.77 -16.45 18.38
C GLY A 300 28.13 -16.91 18.91
N MET A 301 29.18 -16.88 18.08
CA MET A 301 30.53 -17.28 18.52
C MET A 301 31.12 -16.30 19.54
N VAL A 302 30.94 -14.99 19.33
CA VAL A 302 31.45 -13.96 20.26
C VAL A 302 30.71 -14.03 21.59
N PHE A 303 29.38 -14.14 21.56
CA PHE A 303 28.58 -14.24 22.78
C PHE A 303 28.89 -15.53 23.56
N GLY A 304 29.07 -16.65 22.86
CA GLY A 304 29.47 -17.93 23.46
C GLY A 304 30.86 -17.88 24.13
N ALA A 305 31.85 -17.26 23.48
CA ALA A 305 33.19 -17.12 24.04
C ALA A 305 33.21 -16.23 25.31
N LEU A 306 32.36 -15.21 25.38
CA LEU A 306 32.26 -14.32 26.54
C LEU A 306 31.50 -14.97 27.71
N LEU A 307 30.46 -15.77 27.45
CA LEU A 307 29.63 -16.40 28.48
C LEU A 307 30.21 -17.71 29.01
N ALA A 308 30.99 -18.45 28.22
CA ALA A 308 31.57 -19.74 28.62
C ALA A 308 32.30 -19.70 29.99
N PRO A 309 33.22 -18.76 30.27
CA PRO A 309 33.91 -18.72 31.56
C PRO A 309 33.00 -18.34 32.73
N TYR A 310 31.89 -17.63 32.49
CA TYR A 310 30.91 -17.30 33.52
C TYR A 310 30.01 -18.51 33.85
N ILE A 311 29.54 -19.22 32.82
CA ILE A 311 28.75 -20.44 32.96
C ILE A 311 29.58 -21.55 33.64
N GLU A 312 30.86 -21.68 33.31
CA GLU A 312 31.76 -22.63 33.98
C GLU A 312 31.96 -22.31 35.47
N ARG A 313 32.03 -21.02 35.83
CA ARG A 313 32.10 -20.60 37.23
C ARG A 313 30.81 -20.89 37.99
N LEU A 314 29.65 -20.62 37.38
CA LEU A 314 28.35 -20.91 38.00
C LEU A 314 28.15 -22.42 38.22
N THR A 315 28.50 -23.24 37.24
CA THR A 315 28.38 -24.70 37.35
C THR A 315 29.35 -25.30 38.36
N LYS A 316 30.59 -24.81 38.45
CA LYS A 316 31.54 -25.21 39.51
C LYS A 316 31.08 -24.77 40.91
N ARG A 317 30.51 -23.56 41.04
CA ARG A 317 29.99 -23.06 42.31
C ARG A 317 28.76 -23.84 42.78
N GLY A 318 27.90 -24.28 41.86
CA GLY A 318 26.78 -25.18 42.16
C GLY A 318 27.23 -26.59 42.59
N LYS A 319 28.25 -27.15 41.95
CA LYS A 319 28.83 -28.46 42.36
C LYS A 319 29.48 -28.41 43.74
N ASN A 320 30.26 -27.36 44.04
CA ASN A 320 30.90 -27.22 45.35
C ASN A 320 29.87 -27.04 46.47
N LYS A 321 28.79 -26.29 46.22
CA LYS A 321 27.71 -26.11 47.21
C LYS A 321 27.00 -27.43 47.51
N LYS A 322 26.72 -28.23 46.47
CA LYS A 322 26.13 -29.57 46.65
C LYS A 322 27.03 -30.51 47.45
N GLN A 323 28.34 -30.45 47.24
CA GLN A 323 29.31 -31.28 47.95
C GLN A 323 29.54 -30.82 49.42
N GLU A 324 29.28 -29.55 49.71
CA GLU A 324 29.30 -28.98 51.06
C GLU A 324 28.02 -29.35 51.83
N ASP A 325 26.86 -29.32 51.17
CA ASP A 325 25.58 -29.75 51.74
C ASP A 325 25.59 -31.28 52.03
N ASP A 326 26.14 -32.11 51.13
CA ASP A 326 26.25 -33.57 51.32
C ASP A 326 27.22 -33.97 52.46
N HIS A 327 28.09 -33.07 52.96
CA HIS A 327 29.00 -33.32 54.09
C HIS A 327 28.48 -32.81 55.43
N VAL A 328 27.40 -32.03 55.46
CA VAL A 328 26.75 -31.58 56.71
C VAL A 328 25.74 -32.62 57.22
N ASP A 329 25.24 -33.50 56.35
CA ASP A 329 24.27 -34.56 56.70
C ASP A 329 24.90 -35.87 57.24
N GLU A 330 26.23 -35.95 57.38
CA GLU A 330 26.96 -37.13 57.89
C GLU A 330 27.58 -36.96 59.31
N ASN A 331 27.19 -35.92 60.07
CA ASN A 331 27.66 -35.69 61.45
C ASN A 331 26.54 -35.55 62.47
#